data_AF-A0A2L2LMM7-F1
#
_entry.id   AF-A0A2L2LMM7-F1
#
_cell.length_a   1.000
_cell.length_b   1.000
_cell.length_c   1.000
_cell.angle_alpha   90.00
_cell.angle_beta   90.00
_cell.angle_gamma   90.00
#
_symmetry.space_group_name_H-M   'P 1'
#
loop_
_entity.id
_entity.type
_entity.pdbx_description
1 polymer ?
#
loop_
_entity_poly.entity_id
_entity_poly.type
_entity_poly.pdbx_seq_one_letter_code
_entity_poly.pdbx_strand_id
1 'polypeptide(L)'
;MEEPEAPREYIVFPEEAIKYLPEEWQQQLYALKDEGQGILEIADDNLRILNRLVHAFSTMASLRYIQHRLYSIKFEATMDWALENDMLTLAFVTTYARLIDGGIGSGVSRSALPPELRPVHDNIIELRNKRYAHNAGHDSITGNLEVGFENGKFDISVNFNMGFHVGGALEWKPLVEFLDELMFRRLYAQLDKLKERTGRQWTFPSGPPPKWVSSDPDTSR
;
A
#
# COMPACT_ATOMS: atom_id res chain seq x y z
N MET A 1 25.74 6.51 11.85
CA MET A 1 25.07 7.66 11.21
C MET A 1 25.81 7.91 9.92
N GLU A 2 25.31 7.37 8.82
CA GLU A 2 25.77 7.80 7.49
C GLU A 2 25.02 9.09 7.16
N GLU A 3 25.75 10.13 6.76
CA GLU A 3 25.16 11.37 6.27
C GLU A 3 24.25 11.04 5.07
N PRO A 4 23.09 11.70 4.93
CA PRO A 4 22.27 11.53 3.74
C PRO A 4 23.09 11.97 2.52
N GLU A 5 23.34 11.07 1.57
CA GLU A 5 23.94 11.44 0.28
C GLU A 5 23.16 12.63 -0.28
N ALA A 6 23.87 13.73 -0.55
CA ALA A 6 23.28 14.90 -1.19
C ALA A 6 22.54 14.47 -2.47
N PRO A 7 21.35 15.04 -2.77
CA PRO A 7 20.62 14.69 -3.97
C PRO A 7 21.56 14.88 -5.17
N ARG A 8 21.75 13.82 -5.96
CA ARG A 8 22.56 13.88 -7.17
C ARG A 8 21.92 14.90 -8.12
N GLU A 9 22.52 16.08 -8.23
CA GLU A 9 22.13 17.06 -9.23
C GLU A 9 22.56 16.55 -10.60
N TYR A 10 21.59 16.12 -11.40
CA TYR A 10 21.82 15.75 -12.79
C TYR A 10 21.65 17.00 -13.66
N ILE A 11 22.72 17.39 -14.36
CA ILE A 11 22.62 18.39 -15.44
C ILE A 11 22.19 17.64 -16.70
N VAL A 12 20.98 17.91 -17.18
CA VAL A 12 20.46 17.30 -18.42
C VAL A 12 20.95 18.14 -19.60
N PHE A 13 21.81 17.54 -20.43
CA PHE A 13 22.24 18.15 -21.69
C PHE A 13 21.33 17.71 -22.84
N PRO A 14 20.75 18.65 -23.62
CA PRO A 14 20.00 18.29 -24.81
C PRO A 14 20.91 17.65 -25.86
N GLU A 15 20.41 16.66 -26.59
CA GLU A 15 21.21 15.88 -27.54
C GLU A 15 21.78 16.77 -28.66
N GLU A 16 21.07 17.84 -29.02
CA GLU A 16 21.49 18.84 -29.99
C GLU A 16 22.73 19.62 -29.54
N ALA A 17 23.07 19.60 -28.26
CA ALA A 17 24.28 20.23 -27.73
C ALA A 17 25.54 19.37 -27.92
N ILE A 18 25.40 18.06 -28.14
CA ILE A 18 26.53 17.13 -28.32
C ILE A 18 27.39 17.56 -29.52
N LYS A 19 26.77 18.06 -30.60
CA LYS A 19 27.47 18.52 -31.81
C LYS A 19 28.49 19.64 -31.60
N TYR A 20 28.41 20.36 -30.47
CA TYR A 20 29.33 21.45 -30.12
C TYR A 20 30.51 20.98 -29.25
N LEU A 21 30.52 19.71 -28.82
CA LEU A 21 31.63 19.13 -28.07
C LEU A 21 32.77 18.70 -29.00
N PRO A 22 34.00 18.51 -28.50
CA PRO A 22 35.08 17.92 -29.29
C PRO A 22 34.69 16.55 -29.87
N GLU A 23 35.14 16.22 -31.09
CA GLU A 23 34.74 14.99 -31.80
C GLU A 23 34.93 13.71 -30.97
N GLU A 24 36.05 13.61 -30.24
CA GLU A 24 36.33 12.47 -29.35
C GLU A 24 35.25 12.30 -28.26
N TRP A 25 34.77 13.41 -27.71
CA TRP A 25 33.72 13.41 -26.69
C TRP A 25 32.36 13.09 -27.29
N GLN A 26 32.09 13.56 -28.51
CA GLN A 26 30.88 13.19 -29.24
C GLN A 26 30.81 11.68 -29.44
N GLN A 27 31.89 11.08 -29.95
CA GLN A 27 31.99 9.64 -30.19
C GLN A 27 31.80 8.84 -28.90
N GLN A 28 32.44 9.25 -27.80
CA GLN A 28 32.28 8.59 -26.50
C GLN A 28 30.84 8.68 -25.99
N LEU A 29 30.19 9.83 -26.11
CA LEU A 29 28.82 10.03 -25.64
C LEU A 29 27.81 9.23 -26.47
N TYR A 30 27.96 9.21 -27.80
CA TYR A 30 27.11 8.38 -28.66
C TYR A 30 27.32 6.89 -28.39
N ALA A 31 28.55 6.42 -28.23
CA ALA A 31 28.83 5.02 -27.89
C ALA A 31 28.20 4.64 -26.53
N LEU A 32 28.29 5.53 -25.54
CA LEU A 32 27.68 5.32 -24.22
C LEU A 32 26.15 5.35 -24.28
N LYS A 33 25.56 6.21 -25.12
CA LYS A 33 24.12 6.23 -25.39
C LYS A 33 23.65 4.92 -26.03
N ASP A 34 24.32 4.47 -27.09
CA ASP A 34 23.97 3.24 -27.80
C ASP A 34 24.09 2.02 -26.87
N GLU A 35 25.17 1.96 -26.07
CA GLU A 35 25.34 0.92 -25.04
C GLU A 35 24.19 0.97 -24.01
N GLY A 36 23.87 2.16 -23.50
CA GLY A 36 22.78 2.37 -22.54
C GLY A 36 21.42 1.97 -23.10
N GLN A 37 21.13 2.32 -24.35
CA GLN A 37 19.90 1.92 -25.04
C GLN A 37 19.83 0.40 -25.20
N GLY A 38 20.90 -0.25 -25.63
CA GLY A 38 20.95 -1.71 -25.73
C GLY A 38 20.68 -2.41 -24.38
N ILE A 39 21.24 -1.89 -23.28
CA ILE A 39 20.97 -2.40 -21.93
C ILE A 39 19.50 -2.22 -21.54
N LEU A 40 18.91 -1.06 -21.84
CA LEU A 40 17.51 -0.76 -21.52
C LEU A 40 16.54 -1.64 -22.33
N GLU A 41 16.84 -1.90 -23.60
CA GLU A 41 16.05 -2.80 -24.45
C GLU A 41 16.05 -4.24 -23.91
N ILE A 42 17.21 -4.75 -23.47
CA ILE A 42 17.32 -6.07 -22.83
C ILE A 42 16.51 -6.13 -21.52
N ALA A 43 16.43 -5.00 -20.81
CA ALA A 43 15.78 -4.88 -19.51
C ALA A 43 14.28 -4.56 -19.57
N ASP A 44 13.70 -4.21 -20.73
CA ASP A 44 12.36 -3.60 -20.86
C ASP A 44 11.27 -4.37 -20.11
N ASP A 45 11.21 -5.70 -20.27
CA ASP A 45 10.21 -6.54 -19.59
C ASP A 45 10.31 -6.47 -18.06
N ASN A 46 11.53 -6.50 -17.52
CA ASN A 46 11.77 -6.40 -16.08
C ASN A 46 11.46 -5.00 -15.55
N LEU A 47 11.78 -3.95 -16.32
CA LEU A 47 11.45 -2.56 -16.00
C LEU A 47 9.93 -2.35 -15.99
N ARG A 48 9.19 -2.96 -16.92
CA ARG A 48 7.71 -2.95 -16.92
C ARG A 48 7.14 -3.63 -15.68
N ILE A 49 7.70 -4.76 -15.26
CA ILE A 49 7.28 -5.44 -14.03
C ILE A 49 7.58 -4.58 -12.79
N LEU A 50 8.77 -3.97 -12.72
CA LEU A 50 9.13 -3.05 -11.65
C LEU A 50 8.18 -1.85 -11.59
N ASN A 51 7.84 -1.25 -12.74
CA ASN A 51 6.91 -0.14 -12.81
C ASN A 51 5.53 -0.52 -12.24
N ARG A 52 5.04 -1.73 -12.52
CA ARG A 52 3.80 -2.26 -11.90
C ARG A 52 3.93 -2.42 -10.38
N LEU A 53 5.11 -2.82 -9.89
CA LEU A 53 5.39 -2.96 -8.46
C LEU A 53 5.42 -1.61 -7.74
N VAL A 54 5.93 -0.54 -8.38
CA VAL A 54 5.94 0.84 -7.85
C VAL A 54 4.54 1.31 -7.45
N HIS A 55 3.52 1.00 -8.26
CA HIS A 55 2.14 1.36 -7.92
C HIS A 55 1.64 0.66 -6.64
N ALA A 56 2.04 -0.59 -6.41
CA ALA A 56 1.67 -1.30 -5.19
C ALA A 56 2.42 -0.80 -3.95
N PHE A 57 3.64 -0.25 -4.07
CA PHE A 57 4.34 0.39 -2.94
C PHE A 57 3.57 1.60 -2.38
N SER A 58 2.98 2.43 -3.25
CA SER A 58 2.15 3.56 -2.78
C SER A 58 0.93 3.07 -1.98
N THR A 59 0.28 2.00 -2.45
CA THR A 59 -0.87 1.37 -1.79
C THR A 59 -0.46 0.74 -0.46
N MET A 60 0.70 0.07 -0.42
CA MET A 60 1.27 -0.53 0.79
C MET A 60 1.58 0.55 1.84
N ALA A 61 2.16 1.68 1.43
CA ALA A 61 2.45 2.81 2.32
C ALA A 61 1.16 3.37 2.94
N SER A 62 0.10 3.56 2.14
CA SER A 62 -1.21 3.95 2.65
C SER A 62 -1.78 2.92 3.62
N LEU A 63 -1.71 1.63 3.28
CA LEU A 63 -2.23 0.54 4.13
C LEU A 63 -1.53 0.52 5.51
N ARG A 64 -0.21 0.65 5.54
CA ARG A 64 0.57 0.73 6.78
C ARG A 64 0.20 1.95 7.61
N TYR A 65 0.05 3.11 6.97
CA TYR A 65 -0.33 4.33 7.69
C TYR A 65 -1.74 4.24 8.28
N ILE A 66 -2.70 3.69 7.54
CA ILE A 66 -4.06 3.47 8.04
C ILE A 66 -4.05 2.47 9.21
N GLN A 67 -3.31 1.37 9.11
CA GLN A 67 -3.15 0.40 10.20
C GLN A 67 -2.56 1.06 11.45
N HIS A 68 -1.53 1.89 11.29
CA HIS A 68 -0.96 2.67 12.38
C HIS A 68 -2.00 3.61 13.01
N ARG A 69 -2.77 4.34 12.20
CA ARG A 69 -3.83 5.22 12.69
C ARG A 69 -4.93 4.47 13.44
N LEU A 70 -5.36 3.32 12.95
CA LEU A 70 -6.31 2.44 13.63
C LEU A 70 -5.75 1.98 14.97
N TYR A 71 -4.48 1.58 15.03
CA TYR A 71 -3.84 1.13 16.27
C TYR A 71 -3.64 2.25 17.29
N SER A 72 -3.35 3.47 16.84
CA SER A 72 -3.02 4.61 17.70
C SER A 72 -4.23 5.43 18.16
N ILE A 73 -5.43 5.21 17.60
CA ILE A 73 -6.62 5.95 18.02
C ILE A 73 -7.03 5.53 19.45
N LYS A 74 -7.18 6.49 20.35
CA LYS A 74 -7.66 6.21 21.72
C LYS A 74 -9.18 6.06 21.68
N PHE A 75 -9.70 5.04 22.35
CA PHE A 75 -11.13 4.81 22.42
C PHE A 75 -11.84 5.94 23.18
N GLU A 76 -12.91 6.46 22.58
CA GLU A 76 -13.85 7.37 23.21
C GLU A 76 -15.27 6.88 22.94
N ALA A 77 -16.13 6.87 23.96
CA ALA A 77 -17.51 6.41 23.84
C ALA A 77 -18.41 7.51 23.24
N THR A 78 -18.04 8.00 22.06
CA THR A 78 -18.73 9.07 21.32
C THR A 78 -19.08 8.62 19.92
N MET A 79 -20.12 9.23 19.32
CA MET A 79 -20.48 8.95 17.94
C MET A 79 -19.38 9.38 16.96
N ASP A 80 -18.72 10.50 17.24
CA ASP A 80 -17.61 11.00 16.41
C ASP A 80 -16.48 9.97 16.34
N TRP A 81 -16.09 9.40 17.48
CA TRP A 81 -15.09 8.34 17.53
C TRP A 81 -15.54 7.11 16.74
N ALA A 82 -16.78 6.68 16.92
CA ALA A 82 -17.31 5.51 16.22
C ALA A 82 -17.29 5.70 14.69
N LEU A 83 -17.68 6.89 14.21
CA LEU A 83 -17.67 7.24 12.79
C LEU A 83 -16.24 7.40 12.24
N GLU A 84 -15.30 7.96 13.01
CA GLU A 84 -13.90 8.05 12.60
C GLU A 84 -13.26 6.66 12.50
N ASN A 85 -13.54 5.77 13.46
CA ASN A 85 -13.07 4.40 13.43
C ASN A 85 -13.68 3.59 12.28
N ASP A 86 -14.97 3.79 11.98
CA ASP A 86 -15.63 3.19 10.81
C ASP A 86 -15.01 3.67 9.49
N MET A 87 -14.76 4.99 9.36
CA MET A 87 -14.08 5.58 8.20
C MET A 87 -12.67 5.01 8.01
N LEU A 88 -11.87 4.88 9.08
CA LEU A 88 -10.54 4.28 9.01
C LEU A 88 -10.61 2.80 8.64
N THR A 89 -11.61 2.07 9.15
CA THR A 89 -11.85 0.67 8.80
C THR A 89 -12.20 0.51 7.33
N LEU A 90 -13.12 1.33 6.81
CA LEU A 90 -13.46 1.41 5.38
C LEU A 90 -12.22 1.66 4.52
N ALA A 91 -11.40 2.65 4.92
CA ALA A 91 -10.16 2.99 4.23
C ALA A 91 -9.19 1.80 4.24
N PHE A 92 -9.06 1.10 5.36
CA PHE A 92 -8.21 -0.07 5.50
C PHE A 92 -8.64 -1.20 4.55
N VAL A 93 -9.90 -1.65 4.65
CA VAL A 93 -10.38 -2.81 3.87
C VAL A 93 -10.38 -2.53 2.37
N THR A 94 -10.68 -1.29 1.97
CA THR A 94 -10.65 -0.87 0.57
C THR A 94 -9.23 -0.82 0.03
N THR A 95 -8.30 -0.27 0.80
CA THR A 95 -6.88 -0.19 0.42
C THR A 95 -6.26 -1.59 0.34
N TYR A 96 -6.60 -2.46 1.30
CA TYR A 96 -6.21 -3.86 1.30
C TYR A 96 -6.71 -4.59 0.04
N ALA A 97 -8.02 -4.50 -0.26
CA ALA A 97 -8.60 -5.16 -1.43
C ALA A 97 -7.92 -4.71 -2.73
N ARG A 98 -7.65 -3.41 -2.89
CA ARG A 98 -6.90 -2.88 -4.06
C ARG A 98 -5.50 -3.47 -4.18
N LEU A 99 -4.79 -3.64 -3.06
CA LEU A 99 -3.44 -4.22 -3.05
C LEU A 99 -3.46 -5.69 -3.47
N ILE A 100 -4.41 -6.47 -2.93
CA ILE A 100 -4.55 -7.89 -3.23
C ILE A 100 -5.00 -8.11 -4.69
N ASP A 101 -6.02 -7.39 -5.15
CA ASP A 101 -6.52 -7.47 -6.53
C ASP A 101 -5.42 -7.07 -7.53
N GLY A 102 -4.57 -6.12 -7.14
CA GLY A 102 -3.32 -5.85 -7.84
C GLY A 102 -3.44 -5.09 -9.15
N GLY A 103 -4.66 -4.73 -9.58
CA GLY A 103 -4.94 -3.94 -10.78
C GLY A 103 -4.07 -4.30 -11.98
N ILE A 104 -3.05 -3.47 -12.24
CA ILE A 104 -2.08 -3.57 -13.35
C ILE A 104 -1.11 -4.77 -13.22
N GLY A 105 -1.34 -5.71 -12.29
CA GLY A 105 -0.64 -6.99 -12.22
C GLY A 105 0.36 -7.15 -11.06
N SER A 106 0.21 -6.38 -9.97
CA SER A 106 1.06 -6.47 -8.76
C SER A 106 0.40 -7.20 -7.59
N GLY A 107 -0.73 -7.87 -7.84
CA GLY A 107 -1.58 -8.46 -6.82
C GLY A 107 -0.94 -9.58 -6.01
N VAL A 108 -1.62 -9.95 -4.93
CA VAL A 108 -1.21 -11.03 -4.04
C VAL A 108 -2.37 -12.01 -3.94
N SER A 109 -2.23 -13.19 -4.54
CA SER A 109 -3.26 -14.20 -4.45
C SER A 109 -3.41 -14.68 -3.01
N ARG A 110 -4.64 -15.09 -2.63
CA ARG A 110 -4.91 -15.72 -1.33
C ARG A 110 -3.98 -16.91 -1.04
N SER A 111 -3.61 -17.68 -2.06
CA SER A 111 -2.71 -18.83 -1.93
C SER A 111 -1.27 -18.44 -1.58
N ALA A 112 -0.84 -17.22 -1.92
CA ALA A 112 0.47 -16.69 -1.57
C ALA A 112 0.57 -16.29 -0.08
N LEU A 113 -0.57 -16.19 0.61
CA LEU A 113 -0.62 -15.93 2.05
C LEU A 113 -0.32 -17.22 2.85
N PRO A 114 0.40 -17.11 3.97
CA PRO A 114 0.53 -18.17 4.97
C PRO A 114 -0.84 -18.68 5.40
N PRO A 115 -1.01 -20.00 5.64
CA PRO A 115 -2.30 -20.61 6.01
C PRO A 115 -3.05 -19.89 7.13
N GLU A 116 -2.33 -19.43 8.14
CA GLU A 116 -2.82 -18.70 9.31
C GLU A 116 -3.37 -17.31 8.99
N LEU A 117 -2.92 -16.68 7.90
CA LEU A 117 -3.36 -15.35 7.46
C LEU A 117 -4.51 -15.39 6.45
N ARG A 118 -4.83 -16.56 5.89
CA ARG A 118 -5.91 -16.70 4.90
C ARG A 118 -7.30 -16.39 5.47
N PRO A 119 -7.67 -16.83 6.70
CA PRO A 119 -8.95 -16.43 7.28
C PRO A 119 -9.06 -14.91 7.49
N VAL A 120 -7.95 -14.26 7.84
CA VAL A 120 -7.90 -12.79 8.01
C VAL A 120 -8.17 -12.09 6.69
N HIS A 121 -7.54 -12.57 5.60
CA HIS A 121 -7.84 -12.12 4.24
C HIS A 121 -9.32 -12.29 3.90
N ASP A 122 -9.87 -13.49 4.12
CA ASP A 122 -11.28 -13.79 3.80
C ASP A 122 -12.23 -12.85 4.55
N ASN A 123 -11.99 -12.62 5.84
CA ASN A 123 -12.77 -11.71 6.67
C ASN A 123 -12.71 -10.25 6.16
N ILE A 124 -11.53 -9.77 5.73
CA ILE A 124 -11.39 -8.41 5.19
C ILE A 124 -12.15 -8.26 3.87
N ILE A 125 -12.05 -9.25 2.98
CA ILE A 125 -12.76 -9.25 1.69
C ILE A 125 -14.27 -9.33 1.92
N GLU A 126 -14.72 -10.17 2.85
CA GLU A 126 -16.12 -10.24 3.25
C GLU A 126 -16.62 -8.91 3.81
N LEU A 127 -15.88 -8.30 4.75
CA LEU A 127 -16.21 -7.01 5.34
C LEU A 127 -16.31 -5.92 4.27
N ARG A 128 -15.35 -5.86 3.35
CA ARG A 128 -15.38 -4.94 2.20
C ARG A 128 -16.63 -5.16 1.35
N ASN A 129 -16.90 -6.40 0.95
CA ASN A 129 -17.97 -6.71 0.01
C ASN A 129 -19.36 -6.52 0.63
N LYS A 130 -19.58 -7.07 1.82
CA LYS A 130 -20.89 -7.08 2.46
C LYS A 130 -21.23 -5.76 3.16
N ARG A 131 -20.32 -5.23 4.00
CA ARG A 131 -20.57 -4.02 4.80
C ARG A 131 -20.41 -2.74 3.97
N TYR A 132 -19.32 -2.64 3.22
CA TYR A 132 -18.91 -1.33 2.68
C TYR A 132 -19.21 -1.13 1.18
N ALA A 133 -19.23 -2.18 0.37
CA ALA A 133 -19.44 -2.06 -1.07
C ALA A 133 -20.89 -2.26 -1.51
N HIS A 134 -21.62 -3.17 -0.87
CA HIS A 134 -22.94 -3.61 -1.37
C HIS A 134 -24.09 -3.47 -0.37
N ASN A 135 -23.86 -2.99 0.86
CA ASN A 135 -24.87 -2.95 1.93
C ASN A 135 -25.68 -4.26 2.05
N ALA A 136 -25.02 -5.40 1.81
CA ALA A 136 -25.66 -6.71 1.65
C ALA A 136 -26.03 -7.36 3.01
N GLY A 137 -26.00 -6.57 4.09
CA GLY A 137 -26.04 -7.05 5.47
C GLY A 137 -24.70 -7.65 5.90
N HIS A 138 -24.22 -7.25 7.07
CA HIS A 138 -23.05 -7.83 7.71
C HIS A 138 -23.24 -7.82 9.22
N ASP A 139 -22.82 -8.87 9.92
CA ASP A 139 -23.13 -9.06 11.35
C ASP A 139 -22.60 -7.93 12.25
N SER A 140 -21.61 -7.18 11.76
CA SER A 140 -21.07 -6.00 12.45
C SER A 140 -21.93 -4.73 12.30
N ILE A 141 -23.00 -4.74 11.52
CA ILE A 141 -23.93 -3.61 11.40
C ILE A 141 -25.35 -4.12 11.18
N THR A 142 -26.24 -3.81 12.12
CA THR A 142 -27.67 -4.12 12.01
C THR A 142 -28.47 -2.85 12.27
N GLY A 143 -29.57 -2.72 11.54
CA GLY A 143 -30.50 -1.60 11.67
C GLY A 143 -31.92 -2.15 11.69
N ASN A 144 -32.69 -1.79 12.71
CA ASN A 144 -34.08 -2.21 12.84
C ASN A 144 -34.98 -0.98 12.93
N LEU A 145 -36.12 -1.05 12.24
CA LEU A 145 -37.18 -0.06 12.34
C LEU A 145 -38.29 -0.64 13.22
N GLU A 146 -38.63 0.10 14.27
CA GLU A 146 -39.70 -0.22 15.20
C GLU A 146 -40.84 0.77 14.97
N VAL A 147 -42.06 0.26 14.78
CA VAL A 147 -43.27 1.07 14.67
C VAL A 147 -44.11 0.88 15.92
N GLY A 148 -44.21 1.93 16.72
CA GLY A 148 -45.18 2.03 17.81
C GLY A 148 -46.52 2.53 17.29
N PHE A 149 -47.62 2.06 17.89
CA PHE A 149 -48.94 2.65 17.68
C PHE A 149 -49.59 2.90 19.03
N GLU A 150 -49.81 4.18 19.35
CA GLU A 150 -50.44 4.60 20.60
C GLU A 150 -51.35 5.82 20.36
N ASN A 151 -52.55 5.82 20.96
CA ASN A 151 -53.51 6.93 20.88
C ASN A 151 -53.85 7.42 19.45
N GLY A 152 -53.89 6.51 18.47
CA GLY A 152 -54.19 6.84 17.09
C GLY A 152 -53.02 7.47 16.31
N LYS A 153 -51.81 7.49 16.90
CA LYS A 153 -50.58 7.95 16.27
C LYS A 153 -49.62 6.79 16.05
N PHE A 154 -48.84 6.88 14.98
CA PHE A 154 -47.74 5.98 14.71
C PHE A 154 -46.43 6.69 15.07
N ASP A 155 -45.60 6.02 15.86
CA ASP A 155 -44.24 6.45 16.19
C ASP A 155 -43.26 5.53 15.47
N ILE A 156 -42.26 6.11 14.82
CA ILE A 156 -41.23 5.36 14.11
C ILE A 156 -39.91 5.57 14.86
N SER A 157 -39.34 4.48 15.36
CA SER A 157 -38.03 4.45 16.00
C SER A 157 -37.06 3.65 15.14
N VAL A 158 -35.82 4.11 15.03
CA VAL A 158 -34.76 3.40 14.29
C VAL A 158 -33.62 3.11 15.25
N ASN A 159 -33.29 1.83 15.38
CA ASN A 159 -32.21 1.34 16.22
C ASN A 159 -31.07 0.83 15.34
N PHE A 160 -29.85 1.29 15.59
CA PHE A 160 -28.64 0.82 14.93
C PHE A 160 -27.70 0.18 15.94
N ASN A 161 -27.19 -1.00 15.60
CA ASN A 161 -26.10 -1.64 16.34
C ASN A 161 -24.90 -1.80 15.41
N MET A 162 -23.77 -1.25 15.83
CA MET A 162 -22.52 -1.28 15.08
C MET A 162 -21.40 -1.88 15.94
N GLY A 163 -20.78 -2.94 15.42
CA GLY A 163 -19.58 -3.55 15.97
C GLY A 163 -18.31 -2.98 15.33
N PHE A 164 -17.30 -2.74 16.17
CA PHE A 164 -16.00 -2.20 15.76
C PHE A 164 -14.86 -2.87 16.54
N HIS A 165 -13.68 -2.93 15.92
CA HIS A 165 -12.43 -3.25 16.61
C HIS A 165 -11.72 -1.97 17.03
N VAL A 166 -11.55 -1.76 18.34
CA VAL A 166 -10.70 -0.70 18.88
C VAL A 166 -9.24 -1.06 18.59
N GLY A 167 -8.50 -0.21 17.89
CA GLY A 167 -7.13 -0.53 17.48
C GLY A 167 -7.02 -1.23 16.12
N GLY A 168 -8.14 -1.52 15.46
CA GLY A 168 -8.21 -2.52 14.38
C GLY A 168 -8.20 -3.96 14.92
N ALA A 169 -8.49 -4.94 14.06
CA ALA A 169 -8.39 -6.35 14.47
C ALA A 169 -6.90 -6.73 14.67
N LEU A 170 -6.60 -7.48 15.72
CA LEU A 170 -5.22 -7.82 16.11
C LEU A 170 -4.46 -8.54 15.00
N GLU A 171 -5.17 -9.35 14.21
CA GLU A 171 -4.61 -10.15 13.13
C GLU A 171 -4.26 -9.32 11.88
N TRP A 172 -4.70 -8.06 11.80
CA TRP A 172 -4.39 -7.19 10.67
C TRP A 172 -2.92 -6.77 10.64
N LYS A 173 -2.28 -6.59 11.81
CA LYS A 173 -0.88 -6.19 11.88
C LYS A 173 0.06 -7.25 11.25
N PRO A 174 0.03 -8.54 11.66
CA PRO A 174 0.83 -9.58 11.02
C PRO A 174 0.60 -9.69 9.51
N LEU A 175 -0.62 -9.48 9.05
CA LEU A 175 -0.96 -9.49 7.63
C LEU A 175 -0.30 -8.34 6.87
N VAL A 176 -0.34 -7.13 7.43
CA VAL A 176 0.31 -5.93 6.84
C VAL A 176 1.83 -6.09 6.82
N GLU A 177 2.43 -6.62 7.88
CA GLU A 177 3.87 -6.90 7.95
C GLU A 177 4.30 -7.92 6.89
N PHE A 178 3.56 -9.03 6.75
CA PHE A 178 3.83 -10.03 5.72
C PHE A 178 3.76 -9.43 4.31
N LEU A 179 2.75 -8.59 4.03
CA LEU A 179 2.59 -7.96 2.72
C LEU A 179 3.72 -6.97 2.42
N ASP A 180 4.15 -6.17 3.40
CA ASP A 180 5.28 -5.24 3.25
C ASP A 180 6.56 -6.01 2.89
N GLU A 181 6.87 -7.08 3.63
CA GLU A 181 8.02 -7.93 3.33
C GLU A 181 7.94 -8.56 1.93
N LEU A 182 6.76 -9.07 1.54
CA LEU A 182 6.56 -9.69 0.23
C LEU A 182 6.85 -8.69 -0.91
N MET A 183 6.46 -7.43 -0.73
CA MET A 183 6.70 -6.37 -1.71
C MET A 183 8.20 -6.08 -1.89
N PHE A 184 8.95 -5.99 -0.79
CA PHE A 184 10.42 -5.83 -0.86
C PHE A 184 11.10 -7.06 -1.46
N ARG A 185 10.68 -8.28 -1.10
CA ARG A 185 11.21 -9.51 -1.71
C ARG A 185 11.00 -9.52 -3.22
N ARG A 186 9.82 -9.10 -3.70
CA ARG A 186 9.52 -8.98 -5.14
C ARG A 186 10.40 -7.93 -5.81
N LEU A 187 10.66 -6.80 -5.16
CA LEU A 187 11.54 -5.75 -5.68
C LEU A 187 12.97 -6.27 -5.85
N TYR A 188 13.58 -6.83 -4.80
CA TYR A 188 14.95 -7.34 -4.86
C TYR A 188 15.09 -8.46 -5.90
N ALA A 189 14.12 -9.37 -5.99
CA ALA A 189 14.12 -10.40 -7.02
C ALA A 189 14.10 -9.85 -8.46
N GLN A 190 13.51 -8.67 -8.69
CA GLN A 190 13.56 -8.03 -10.01
C GLN A 190 14.87 -7.29 -10.25
N LEU A 191 15.45 -6.67 -9.22
CA LEU A 191 16.78 -6.05 -9.31
C LEU A 191 17.88 -7.09 -9.59
N ASP A 192 17.80 -8.27 -8.97
CA ASP A 192 18.72 -9.38 -9.22
C ASP A 192 18.60 -9.87 -10.67
N LYS A 193 17.37 -10.04 -11.18
CA LYS A 193 17.14 -10.42 -12.59
C LYS A 193 17.68 -9.37 -13.57
N LEU A 194 17.53 -8.09 -13.26
CA LEU A 194 18.10 -7.02 -14.07
C LEU A 194 19.62 -7.10 -14.09
N LYS A 195 20.25 -7.33 -12.93
CA LYS A 195 21.70 -7.52 -12.84
C LYS A 195 22.18 -8.73 -13.62
N GLU A 196 21.51 -9.87 -13.50
CA GLU A 196 21.83 -11.09 -14.24
C GLU A 196 21.70 -10.89 -15.76
N ARG A 197 20.67 -10.18 -16.21
CA ARG A 197 20.42 -9.95 -17.64
C ARG A 197 21.35 -8.93 -18.28
N THR A 198 21.67 -7.86 -17.57
CA THR A 198 22.42 -6.74 -18.16
C THR A 198 23.88 -6.69 -17.73
N GLY A 199 24.29 -7.50 -16.74
CA GLY A 199 25.62 -7.43 -16.14
C GLY A 199 25.90 -6.12 -15.40
N ARG A 200 24.89 -5.26 -15.21
CA ARG A 200 25.01 -3.95 -14.54
C ARG A 200 24.36 -3.97 -13.17
N GLN A 201 24.85 -3.12 -12.27
CA GLN A 201 24.20 -2.93 -10.98
C GLN A 201 22.98 -2.02 -11.13
N TRP A 202 21.84 -2.48 -10.61
CA TRP A 202 20.61 -1.71 -10.53
C TRP A 202 20.31 -1.42 -9.07
N THR A 203 20.00 -0.16 -8.74
CA THR A 203 19.69 0.26 -7.37
C THR A 203 18.31 0.86 -7.30
N PHE A 204 17.65 0.66 -6.17
CA PHE A 204 16.39 1.32 -5.83
C PHE A 204 16.65 2.22 -4.62
N PRO A 205 16.24 3.51 -4.65
CA PRO A 205 16.50 4.42 -3.55
C PRO A 205 15.77 3.95 -2.28
N SER A 206 16.50 3.91 -1.17
CA SER A 206 15.96 3.63 0.16
C SER A 206 16.16 4.83 1.06
N GLY A 207 15.09 5.32 1.68
CA GLY A 207 15.13 6.36 2.70
C GLY A 207 14.97 5.78 4.11
N PRO A 208 15.23 6.59 5.16
CA PRO A 208 14.92 6.20 6.52
C PRO A 208 13.42 5.93 6.66
N PRO A 209 13.02 5.00 7.55
CA PRO A 209 11.62 4.73 7.80
C PRO A 209 10.90 6.01 8.28
N PRO A 210 9.61 6.19 7.93
CA PRO A 210 8.84 7.32 8.44
C PRO A 210 8.79 7.34 9.97
N LYS A 211 8.76 8.54 10.57
CA LYS A 211 8.79 8.71 12.04
C LYS A 211 7.70 7.93 12.79
N TRP A 212 6.52 7.76 12.18
CA TRP A 212 5.39 7.01 12.77
C TRP A 212 5.63 5.50 12.87
N VAL A 213 6.66 4.98 12.20
CA VAL A 213 7.13 3.59 12.33
C VAL A 213 8.08 3.44 13.51
N SER A 214 8.85 4.49 13.83
CA SER A 214 9.92 4.48 14.84
C SER A 214 9.47 4.90 16.24
N SER A 215 8.22 5.34 16.41
CA SER A 215 7.68 5.66 17.73
C SER A 215 7.25 4.37 18.42
N ASP A 216 8.14 3.81 19.24
CA ASP A 216 7.75 2.87 20.29
C ASP A 216 6.65 3.52 21.15
N PRO A 217 5.49 2.88 21.33
CA PRO A 217 4.44 3.39 22.21
C PRO A 217 4.79 3.27 23.71
N ASP A 218 6.02 2.89 24.06
CA ASP A 218 6.42 2.55 25.43
C ASP A 218 7.06 3.70 26.23
N THR A 219 6.80 4.95 25.84
CA THR A 219 7.18 6.13 26.64
C THR A 219 5.97 6.96 27.03
N SER A 220 4.89 6.34 27.50
CA SER A 220 3.82 6.99 28.26
C SER A 220 2.86 5.96 28.88
N ARG A 221 3.30 5.18 29.86
CA ARG A 221 2.44 4.66 30.94
C ARG A 221 3.23 4.56 32.24
#